data_AF-A0A3S1LCS1-F1
#
_entry.id   AF-A0A3S1LCS1-F1
#
_cell.length_a   1.000
_cell.length_b   1.000
_cell.length_c   1.000
_cell.angle_alpha   90.00
_cell.angle_beta   90.00
_cell.angle_gamma   90.00
#
_symmetry.space_group_name_H-M   'P 1'
#
loop_
_entity.id
_entity.type
_entity.pdbx_description
1 polymer ?
#
loop_
_entity_poly.entity_id
_entity_poly.type
_entity_poly.pdbx_seq_one_letter_code
_entity_poly.pdbx_strand_id
1 'polypeptide(L)' 'MTMPSPILASALVLAAAAALARCSMVLNAGRRSLITVRAEGNRNTKTQG' A
#
# COMPACT_ATOMS: atom_id res chain seq x y z
N MET A 1 -19.08 -34.26 5.91
CA MET A 1 -18.09 -33.29 6.41
C MET A 1 -17.09 -33.03 5.29
N THR A 2 -17.14 -31.89 4.61
CA THR A 2 -16.19 -31.53 3.56
C THR A 2 -14.92 -30.98 4.23
N MET A 3 -13.84 -31.76 4.23
CA MET A 3 -12.56 -31.26 4.74
C MET A 3 -12.01 -30.20 3.78
N PRO A 4 -11.68 -28.99 4.27
CA PRO A 4 -11.07 -27.97 3.43
C PRO A 4 -9.72 -28.50 2.96
N SER A 5 -9.53 -28.57 1.63
CA SER A 5 -8.27 -29.01 1.07
C SER A 5 -7.17 -27.99 1.44
N PRO A 6 -6.03 -28.43 1.98
CA PRO A 6 -4.95 -27.52 2.39
C PRO A 6 -4.40 -26.71 1.21
N ILE A 7 -4.54 -27.22 -0.02
CA ILE A 7 -4.13 -26.55 -1.25
C ILE A 7 -4.97 -25.29 -1.50
N LEU A 8 -6.29 -25.38 -1.30
CA LEU A 8 -7.19 -24.23 -1.41
C LEU A 8 -6.89 -23.17 -0.35
N ALA A 9 -6.59 -23.59 0.88
CA ALA A 9 -6.21 -22.68 1.95
C ALA A 9 -4.90 -21.94 1.64
N SER A 10 -3.86 -22.65 1.17
CA SER A 10 -2.59 -22.04 0.79
C SER A 10 -2.73 -21.08 -0.40
N ALA A 11 -3.55 -21.43 -1.40
CA ALA A 11 -3.82 -20.56 -2.54
C ALA A 11 -4.51 -19.25 -2.11
N LEU A 12 -5.49 -19.32 -1.19
CA LEU A 12 -6.17 -18.15 -0.65
C LEU A 12 -5.21 -17.24 0.15
N VAL A 13 -4.36 -17.84 0.99
CA VAL A 13 -3.36 -17.08 1.76
C VAL A 13 -2.38 -16.38 0.82
N LEU A 14 -1.90 -17.07 -0.22
CA LEU A 14 -0.99 -16.48 -1.20
C LEU A 14 -1.65 -15.35 -2.00
N ALA A 15 -2.91 -15.52 -2.41
CA ALA A 15 -3.67 -14.49 -3.11
C ALA A 15 -3.91 -13.26 -2.23
N ALA A 16 -4.28 -13.46 -0.95
CA ALA A 16 -4.46 -12.38 0.01
C ALA A 16 -3.15 -11.62 0.25
N ALA A 17 -2.04 -12.33 0.44
CA ALA A 17 -0.72 -11.73 0.62
C ALA A 17 -0.30 -10.89 -0.59
N ALA A 18 -0.53 -11.38 -1.82
CA ALA A 18 -0.25 -10.65 -3.04
C ALA A 18 -1.10 -9.37 -3.17
N ALA A 19 -2.39 -9.44 -2.81
CA ALA A 19 -3.27 -8.27 -2.80
C ALA A 19 -2.81 -7.21 -1.77
N LEU A 20 -2.46 -7.64 -0.56
CA LEU A 20 -1.93 -6.77 0.50
C LEU A 20 -0.61 -6.10 0.11
N ALA A 21 0.29 -6.83 -0.56
CA ALA A 21 1.55 -6.28 -1.06
C ALA A 21 1.32 -5.18 -2.10
N ARG A 22 0.40 -5.40 -3.05
CA ARG A 22 0.02 -4.39 -4.04
C ARG A 22 -0.63 -3.17 -3.40
N CYS A 23 -1.57 -3.38 -2.48
CA CYS A 23 -2.21 -2.28 -1.74
C CYS A 23 -1.19 -1.47 -0.94
N SER A 24 -0.26 -2.12 -0.24
CA SER A 24 0.82 -1.43 0.47
C SER A 24 1.69 -0.61 -0.48
N MET A 25 2.02 -1.15 -1.66
CA MET A 25 2.86 -0.46 -2.64
C MET A 25 2.15 0.76 -3.25
N VAL A 26 0.85 0.64 -3.58
CA VAL A 26 0.01 1.74 -4.08
C VAL A 26 -0.16 2.82 -3.00
N LEU A 27 -0.46 2.43 -1.76
CA LEU A 27 -0.59 3.37 -0.65
C LEU A 27 0.76 4.04 -0.33
N ASN A 28 1.87 3.32 -0.41
CA ASN A 28 3.19 3.90 -0.18
C ASN A 28 3.61 4.84 -1.32
N ALA A 29 3.27 4.52 -2.57
CA ALA A 29 3.45 5.43 -3.70
C ALA A 29 2.57 6.69 -3.59
N GLY A 30 1.30 6.52 -3.21
CA GLY A 30 0.38 7.63 -2.96
C GLY A 30 0.81 8.50 -1.78
N ARG A 31 1.28 7.88 -0.68
CA ARG A 31 1.84 8.60 0.47
C ARG A 31 3.13 9.33 0.11
N ARG A 32 4.04 8.73 -0.65
CA ARG A 32 5.22 9.42 -1.15
C ARG A 32 4.84 10.62 -2.01
N SER A 33 3.90 10.47 -2.94
CA SER A 33 3.39 11.57 -3.76
C SER A 33 2.81 12.69 -2.89
N LEU A 34 1.97 12.36 -1.90
CA LEU A 34 1.32 13.34 -1.04
C LEU A 34 2.30 14.01 -0.07
N ILE A 35 3.31 13.28 0.43
CA ILE A 35 4.40 13.83 1.24
C ILE A 35 5.28 14.75 0.39
N THR A 36 5.60 14.38 -0.85
CA THR A 36 6.35 15.24 -1.77
C THR A 36 5.58 16.52 -2.06
N VAL A 37 4.28 16.45 -2.38
CA VAL A 37 3.45 17.64 -2.61
C VAL A 37 3.38 18.53 -1.37
N ARG A 38 3.22 17.96 -0.17
CA ARG A 38 3.26 18.74 1.08
C ARG A 38 4.65 19.32 1.36
N ALA A 39 5.72 18.59 1.08
CA ALA A 39 7.09 19.07 1.27
C ALA A 39 7.42 20.21 0.31
N GLU A 40 6.96 20.12 -0.95
CA GLU A 40 7.06 21.18 -1.96
C GLU A 40 6.28 22.43 -1.51
N GLY A 41 5.02 22.26 -1.11
CA GLY A 41 4.17 23.36 -0.61
C GLY A 41 4.73 24.00 0.67
N ASN A 42 5.27 23.20 1.59
CA ASN A 42 5.88 23.69 2.83
C ASN A 42 7.24 24.39 2.62
N ARG A 43 7.98 24.07 1.56
CA ARG A 43 9.20 24.81 1.19
C ARG A 43 8.84 26.18 0.62
N ASN A 44 7.79 26.25 -0.20
CA ASN A 44 7.30 27.49 -0.80
C ASN A 44 6.77 28.47 0.26
N THR A 45 6.08 27.98 1.31
CA THR A 45 5.63 28.84 2.42
C THR A 45 6.73 29.30 3.37
N LYS A 46 7.85 28.56 3.49
CA LYS A 46 9.00 28.97 4.32
C LYS A 46 9.91 30.02 3.68
N THR A 47 9.78 30.26 2.38
CA THR A 47 10.57 31.27 1.66
C THR A 47 9.77 32.53 1.31
N GLN A 48 8.46 32.53 1.56
CA GLN A 48 7.58 33.70 1.41
C GLN A 48 7.20 34.38 2.74
N GLY A 49 7.83 33.99 3.86
CA GLY A 49 7.67 34.65 5.16
C GLY A 49 8.86 35.54 5.50
#